data_AF-A0A6B3B6J2-F1
#
_entry.id   AF-A0A6B3B6J2-F1
#
_cell.length_a   1.000
_cell.length_b   1.000
_cell.length_c   1.000
_cell.angle_alpha   90.00
_cell.angle_beta   90.00
_cell.angle_gamma   90.00
#
_symmetry.space_group_name_H-M   'P 1'
#
loop_
_entity.id
_entity.type
_entity.pdbx_description
1 polymer ?
#
loop_
_entity_poly.entity_id
_entity_poly.type
_entity_poly.pdbx_seq_one_letter_code
_entity_poly.pdbx_strand_id
1 'polypeptide(L)'
;DCFTVWTAHPHAGAVWTEAAGGLLDEVLRPVVRGLPTDRVAAVEDAVGRSGSSGRADAFRDWNRRERRTLGRLGRRIAGRVRRG
;
A
#
# COMPACT_ATOMS: atom_id res chain seq x y z
N ASP A 1 -6.76 9.61 0.21
CA ASP A 1 -5.87 8.76 1.03
C ASP A 1 -5.81 7.37 0.39
N CYS A 2 -4.81 7.13 -0.47
CA CYS A 2 -4.74 5.89 -1.27
C CYS A 2 -4.61 4.65 -0.39
N PHE A 3 -3.87 4.74 0.72
CA PHE A 3 -3.74 3.67 1.70
C PHE A 3 -5.12 3.31 2.27
N THR A 4 -5.85 4.30 2.76
CA THR A 4 -7.20 4.13 3.30
C THR A 4 -8.16 3.50 2.29
N VAL A 5 -8.17 3.96 1.04
CA VAL A 5 -9.10 3.46 0.00
C VAL A 5 -8.77 2.03 -0.40
N TRP A 6 -7.49 1.71 -0.63
CA TRP A 6 -7.08 0.37 -1.08
C TRP A 6 -7.15 -0.67 0.04
N THR A 7 -7.02 -0.25 1.31
CA THR A 7 -7.19 -1.13 2.49
C THR A 7 -8.63 -1.26 2.97
N ALA A 8 -9.58 -0.46 2.45
CA ALA A 8 -10.98 -0.47 2.91
C ALA A 8 -11.77 -1.73 2.54
N HIS A 9 -11.32 -2.49 1.53
CA HIS A 9 -12.07 -3.64 1.01
C HIS A 9 -11.28 -4.95 1.07
N PRO A 10 -10.90 -5.46 2.26
CA PRO A 10 -10.13 -6.69 2.37
C PRO A 10 -10.91 -7.96 1.95
N HIS A 11 -12.24 -7.85 1.79
CA HIS A 11 -13.14 -8.95 1.45
C HIS A 11 -13.60 -8.93 -0.02
N ALA A 12 -13.12 -8.00 -0.84
CA ALA A 12 -13.50 -7.87 -2.25
C ALA A 12 -12.87 -8.95 -3.17
N GLY A 13 -12.44 -10.07 -2.58
CA GLY A 13 -11.90 -11.24 -3.27
C GLY A 13 -10.37 -11.21 -3.44
N ALA A 14 -9.80 -12.38 -3.68
CA ALA A 14 -8.35 -12.60 -3.73
C ALA A 14 -7.65 -11.73 -4.79
N VAL A 15 -8.28 -11.54 -5.96
CA VAL A 15 -7.71 -10.73 -7.06
C VAL A 15 -7.58 -9.26 -6.67
N TRP A 16 -8.57 -8.71 -5.96
CA TRP A 16 -8.51 -7.35 -5.45
C TRP A 16 -7.42 -7.20 -4.38
N THR A 17 -7.35 -8.13 -3.43
CA THR A 17 -6.33 -8.12 -2.37
C THR A 17 -4.92 -8.20 -2.95
N GLU A 18 -4.68 -9.04 -3.96
CA GLU A 18 -3.39 -9.10 -4.66
C GLU A 18 -3.05 -7.79 -5.38
N ALA A 19 -4.01 -7.19 -6.10
CA ALA A 19 -3.81 -5.94 -6.82
C ALA A 19 -3.54 -4.75 -5.87
N ALA A 20 -4.36 -4.62 -4.82
CA ALA A 20 -4.20 -3.59 -3.81
C ALA A 20 -2.86 -3.72 -3.06
N GLY A 21 -2.47 -4.96 -2.69
CA GLY A 21 -1.17 -5.22 -2.08
C GLY A 21 0.01 -4.85 -3.00
N GLY A 22 -0.10 -5.16 -4.29
CA GLY A 22 0.91 -4.77 -5.28
C GLY A 22 1.03 -3.25 -5.44
N LEU A 23 -0.09 -2.53 -5.51
CA LEU A 23 -0.09 -1.06 -5.61
C LEU A 23 0.49 -0.39 -4.35
N LEU A 24 0.14 -0.91 -3.17
CA LEU A 24 0.75 -0.44 -1.92
C LEU A 24 2.27 -0.62 -1.98
N ASP A 25 2.73 -1.84 -2.20
CA ASP A 25 4.16 -2.15 -2.06
C ASP A 25 5.05 -1.57 -3.16
N GLU A 26 4.59 -1.54 -4.41
CA GLU A 26 5.40 -1.12 -5.56
C GLU A 26 5.26 0.37 -5.88
N VAL A 27 4.15 1.01 -5.51
CA VAL A 27 3.91 2.43 -5.81
C VAL A 27 3.93 3.27 -4.54
N LEU A 28 3.12 2.91 -3.54
CA LEU A 28 2.96 3.76 -2.37
C LEU A 28 4.16 3.70 -1.42
N ARG A 29 4.70 2.51 -1.13
CA ARG A 29 5.84 2.32 -0.21
C ARG A 29 7.10 3.07 -0.66
N PRO A 30 7.57 2.98 -1.93
CA PRO A 30 8.76 3.71 -2.35
C PRO A 30 8.55 5.22 -2.31
N VAL A 31 7.36 5.71 -2.68
CA VAL A 31 7.03 7.15 -2.59
C VAL A 31 7.07 7.61 -1.13
N VAL A 32 6.41 6.90 -0.21
CA VAL A 32 6.40 7.25 1.23
C VAL A 32 7.81 7.19 1.84
N ARG A 33 8.63 6.19 1.49
CA ARG A 33 10.01 6.08 1.99
C ARG A 33 10.97 7.12 1.40
N GLY A 34 10.65 7.69 0.24
CA GLY A 34 11.40 8.80 -0.35
C GLY A 34 11.06 10.17 0.25
N LEU A 35 10.02 10.26 1.07
CA LEU A 35 9.63 11.52 1.71
C LEU A 35 10.50 11.84 2.93
N PRO A 36 10.70 13.14 3.24
CA PRO A 36 11.24 13.55 4.53
C PRO A 36 10.38 13.06 5.69
N THR A 37 11.00 12.83 6.85
CA THR A 37 10.33 12.32 8.05
C THR A 37 9.09 13.13 8.44
N ASP A 38 9.15 14.46 8.34
CA ASP A 38 8.02 15.36 8.66
C ASP A 38 6.82 15.14 7.73
N ARG A 39 7.09 14.81 6.46
CA ARG A 39 6.06 14.50 5.47
C ARG A 39 5.47 13.11 5.68
N VAL A 40 6.28 12.15 6.14
CA VAL A 40 5.78 10.82 6.56
C VAL A 40 4.86 10.95 7.77
N ALA A 41 5.25 11.74 8.78
CA ALA A 41 4.41 12.00 9.95
C ALA A 41 3.07 12.64 9.57
N ALA A 42 3.07 13.60 8.63
CA ALA A 42 1.83 14.20 8.13
C ALA A 42 0.91 13.20 7.41
N VAL A 43 1.49 12.20 6.72
CA VAL A 43 0.72 11.09 6.12
C VAL A 43 0.13 10.19 7.22
N GLU A 44 0.92 9.83 8.24
CA GLU A 44 0.43 9.05 9.39
C GLU A 44 -0.75 9.74 10.09
N ASP A 45 -0.67 11.04 10.31
CA ASP A 45 -1.74 11.85 10.92
C ASP A 45 -2.99 11.95 10.04
N ALA A 46 -2.82 12.00 8.71
CA ALA A 46 -3.94 11.99 7.77
C ALA A 46 -4.64 10.63 7.75
N VAL A 47 -3.88 9.53 7.80
CA VAL A 47 -4.40 8.16 7.89
C VAL A 47 -5.11 7.95 9.22
N GLY A 48 -4.56 8.47 10.32
CA GLY A 48 -5.16 8.42 11.65
C GLY A 48 -6.47 9.18 11.77
N ARG A 49 -6.60 10.34 11.10
CA ARG A 49 -7.83 11.14 11.07
C ARG A 49 -8.93 10.57 10.15
N SER A 50 -8.55 9.81 9.12
CA SER A 50 -9.47 9.30 8.09
C SER A 50 -10.00 7.89 8.36
N GLY A 51 -9.65 7.26 9.49
CA GLY A 51 -10.03 5.88 9.79
C GLY A 51 -10.34 5.59 11.25
N SER A 52 -10.68 4.32 11.51
CA SER A 52 -10.83 3.78 12.86
C SER A 52 -9.51 3.80 13.62
N SER A 53 -9.58 3.88 14.96
CA SER A 53 -8.44 3.72 15.84
C SER A 53 -7.66 2.46 15.47
N GLY A 54 -6.37 2.62 15.13
CA GLY A 54 -5.50 1.53 14.66
C GLY A 54 -5.09 1.60 13.18
N ARG A 55 -5.67 2.48 12.37
CA ARG A 55 -5.25 2.62 10.95
C ARG A 55 -3.85 3.23 10.81
N ALA A 56 -3.49 4.17 11.67
CA ALA A 56 -2.15 4.75 11.72
C ALA A 56 -1.10 3.69 12.10
N ASP A 57 -1.41 2.80 13.05
CA ASP A 57 -0.53 1.68 13.41
C ASP A 57 -0.39 0.66 12.28
N ALA A 58 -1.48 0.33 11.60
CA ALA A 58 -1.46 -0.54 10.41
C ALA A 58 -0.59 0.06 9.28
N PHE A 59 -0.65 1.38 9.09
CA PHE A 59 0.21 2.09 8.13
C PHE A 59 1.68 2.02 8.54
N ARG A 60 2.01 2.29 9.81
CA ARG A 60 3.40 2.20 10.31
C ARG A 60 3.96 0.80 10.17
N ASP A 61 3.18 -0.21 10.52
CA ASP A 61 3.56 -1.61 10.38
C ASP A 61 3.79 -1.98 8.92
N TRP A 62 2.87 -1.62 8.02
CA TRP A 62 3.04 -1.82 6.58
C TRP A 62 4.28 -1.10 6.00
N ASN A 63 4.60 0.11 6.48
CA ASN A 63 5.76 0.87 6.02
C ASN A 63 7.08 0.28 6.55
N ARG A 64 7.08 -0.26 7.77
CA ARG A 64 8.26 -0.91 8.39
C ARG A 64 8.55 -2.31 7.86
N ARG A 65 7.52 -3.09 7.52
CA ARG A 65 7.69 -4.46 6.99
C ARG A 65 8.55 -4.43 5.73
N GLU A 66 9.72 -5.07 5.80
CA GLU A 66 10.50 -5.37 4.61
C GLU A 66 9.85 -6.50 3.83
N ARG A 67 9.94 -6.39 2.51
CA ARG A 67 9.38 -7.32 1.55
C ARG A 67 10.04 -8.70 1.71
N ARG A 68 9.51 -9.57 2.57
CA ARG A 68 9.76 -11.00 2.42
C ARG A 68 8.88 -11.49 1.26
N THR A 69 9.54 -11.84 0.15
CA THR A 69 9.01 -12.66 -0.97
C THR A 69 7.87 -12.10 -1.82
N LEU A 70 8.14 -11.09 -2.66
CA LEU A 70 7.23 -10.80 -3.80
C LEU A 70 7.92 -10.51 -5.14
N GLY A 71 9.17 -10.93 -5.37
CA GLY A 71 9.84 -10.78 -6.69
C GLY A 71 9.12 -11.40 -7.90
N ARG A 72 7.94 -12.02 -7.70
CA ARG A 72 7.08 -12.58 -8.74
C ARG A 72 5.95 -11.66 -9.24
N LEU A 73 5.51 -10.66 -8.48
CA LEU A 73 4.37 -9.83 -8.89
C LEU A 73 4.73 -8.71 -9.87
N GLY A 74 5.96 -8.17 -9.81
CA GLY A 74 6.46 -7.16 -10.75
C GLY A 74 6.45 -7.60 -12.23
N ARG A 75 6.63 -8.90 -12.51
CA ARG A 75 6.52 -9.44 -13.88
C ARG A 75 5.08 -9.62 -14.36
N ARG A 76 4.09 -9.73 -13.47
CA ARG A 76 2.69 -10.00 -13.85
C ARG A 76 1.90 -8.72 -14.17
N ILE A 77 2.18 -7.63 -13.46
CA ILE A 77 1.50 -6.34 -13.72
C ILE A 77 1.98 -5.75 -15.07
N ALA A 78 3.28 -5.85 -15.38
CA ALA A 78 3.81 -5.45 -16.70
C ALA A 78 3.33 -6.37 -17.85
N GLY A 79 3.01 -7.63 -17.58
CA GLY A 79 2.63 -8.62 -18.60
C GLY A 79 1.17 -8.54 -19.09
N ARG A 80 0.26 -7.90 -18.34
CA ARG A 80 -1.18 -7.90 -18.67
C ARG A 80 -1.64 -6.68 -19.47
N VAL A 81 -0.77 -5.68 -19.71
CA VAL A 81 -1.10 -4.48 -20.50
C VAL A 81 -0.96 -4.70 -22.03
N ARG A 82 -0.54 -5.90 -22.47
CA ARG A 82 -0.39 -6.21 -23.90
C ARG A 82 -1.09 -7.50 -24.30
N ARG A 83 -2.43 -7.48 -24.37
CA ARG A 83 -3.20 -8.22 -25.38
C ARG A 83 -4.47 -7.43 -25.66
N GLY A 84 -4.62 -7.01 -26.92
CA GLY A 84 -5.87 -6.50 -27.47
C GLY A 84 -6.88 -7.61 -27.71
#